data_AF-A0AAD5KFE7-F1
#
_entry.id   AF-A0AAD5KFE7-F1
#
_cell.length_a   1.000
_cell.length_b   1.000
_cell.length_c   1.000
_cell.angle_alpha   90.00
_cell.angle_beta   90.00
_cell.angle_gamma   90.00
#
_symmetry.space_group_name_H-M   'P 1'
#
loop_
_entity.id
_entity.type
_entity.pdbx_description
1 polymer ?
#
loop_
_entity_poly.entity_id
_entity_poly.type
_entity_poly.pdbx_seq_one_letter_code
_entity_poly.pdbx_strand_id
1 'polypeptide(L)'
;MIRSFSTSANAAAQYYKVTLTRSTIGLSKDYRAAAQTLGLFRLNQTTYQPVNASTAGLILKLKEIVRVQNVDHIPEKINQKTERGYKVVGRTN
;
A
#
# COMPACT_ATOMS: atom_id res chain seq x y z
N MET A 1 8.51 45.86 -10.21
CA MET A 1 7.67 45.11 -9.25
C MET A 1 7.78 43.63 -9.58
N ILE A 2 8.69 42.89 -8.91
CA ILE A 2 8.99 41.49 -9.21
C ILE A 2 8.09 40.64 -8.30
N ARG A 3 7.12 39.91 -8.87
CA ARG A 3 6.30 38.95 -8.11
C ARG A 3 7.15 37.70 -7.88
N SER A 4 7.63 37.53 -6.66
CA SER A 4 8.27 36.30 -6.20
C SER A 4 7.20 35.21 -6.06
N PHE A 5 7.18 34.23 -6.96
CA PHE A 5 6.39 33.02 -6.77
C PHE A 5 7.12 32.13 -5.77
N SER A 6 6.65 32.12 -4.52
CA SER A 6 7.06 31.13 -3.53
C SER A 6 6.55 29.77 -3.99
N THR A 7 7.45 28.91 -4.51
CA THR A 7 7.17 27.47 -4.63
C THR A 7 6.98 26.94 -3.21
N SER A 8 5.73 26.77 -2.79
CA SER A 8 5.41 25.97 -1.63
C SER A 8 5.86 24.54 -1.94
N ALA A 9 6.93 24.11 -1.30
CA ALA A 9 7.43 22.74 -1.36
C ALA A 9 6.35 21.81 -0.80
N ASN A 10 5.43 21.41 -1.66
CA ASN A 10 4.49 20.34 -1.37
C ASN A 10 5.39 19.13 -1.10
N ALA A 11 5.40 18.63 0.14
CA ALA A 11 6.12 17.42 0.47
C ALA A 11 5.60 16.34 -0.48
N ALA A 12 6.40 16.04 -1.51
CA ALA A 12 6.00 15.11 -2.54
C ALA A 12 5.88 13.76 -1.85
N ALA A 13 4.69 13.16 -1.89
CA ALA A 13 4.52 11.82 -1.37
C ALA A 13 5.51 10.91 -2.11
N GLN A 14 6.32 10.18 -1.34
CA GLN A 14 7.40 9.38 -1.90
C GLN A 14 6.92 7.99 -2.35
N TYR A 15 5.80 7.51 -1.78
CA TYR A 15 5.26 6.18 -2.05
C TYR A 15 3.74 6.17 -2.28
N TYR A 16 3.31 5.23 -3.13
CA TYR A 16 1.93 4.76 -3.21
C TYR A 16 1.75 3.58 -2.27
N LYS A 17 0.84 3.73 -1.30
CA LYS A 17 0.28 2.62 -0.53
C LYS A 17 -0.87 2.04 -1.32
N VAL A 18 -0.64 0.86 -1.88
CA VAL A 18 -1.55 0.19 -2.82
C VAL A 18 -2.17 -1.02 -2.14
N THR A 19 -3.49 -1.04 -1.99
CA THR A 19 -4.21 -2.15 -1.36
C THR A 19 -5.19 -2.79 -2.33
N LEU A 20 -5.12 -4.11 -2.51
CA LEU A 20 -6.06 -4.84 -3.35
C LEU A 20 -7.40 -5.02 -2.62
N THR A 21 -8.48 -4.41 -3.09
CA THR A 21 -9.81 -4.49 -2.45
C THR A 21 -10.74 -5.52 -3.08
N ARG A 22 -10.52 -5.86 -4.36
CA ARG A 22 -11.32 -6.86 -5.11
C ARG A 22 -10.42 -7.94 -5.72
N SER A 23 -10.96 -9.15 -5.88
CA SER A 23 -10.20 -10.31 -6.37
C SER A 23 -9.88 -10.22 -7.86
N THR A 24 -8.72 -10.75 -8.27
CA THR A 24 -8.26 -10.80 -9.67
C THR A 24 -8.69 -12.05 -10.43
N ILE A 25 -9.36 -13.02 -9.77
CA ILE A 25 -9.72 -14.33 -10.34
C ILE A 25 -10.68 -14.26 -11.53
N GLY A 26 -11.47 -13.19 -11.65
CA GLY A 26 -12.39 -12.98 -12.78
C GLY A 26 -11.81 -12.14 -13.93
N LEU A 27 -10.61 -11.58 -13.76
CA LEU A 27 -10.02 -10.66 -14.73
C LEU A 27 -9.16 -11.40 -15.77
N SER A 28 -8.89 -10.73 -16.89
CA SER A 28 -7.97 -11.24 -17.92
C SER A 28 -6.54 -11.41 -17.38
N LYS A 29 -5.73 -12.21 -18.09
CA LYS A 29 -4.35 -12.52 -17.71
C LYS A 29 -3.50 -11.25 -17.51
N ASP A 30 -3.73 -10.21 -18.30
CA ASP A 30 -2.95 -8.98 -18.26
C ASP A 30 -3.17 -8.16 -16.99
N TYR A 31 -4.40 -8.14 -16.47
CA TYR A 31 -4.69 -7.50 -15.18
C TYR A 31 -4.12 -8.31 -14.01
N ARG A 32 -4.17 -9.65 -14.09
CA ARG A 32 -3.53 -10.52 -13.10
C ARG A 32 -2.02 -10.31 -13.08
N ALA A 33 -1.38 -10.26 -14.24
CA ALA A 33 0.05 -10.00 -14.38
C ALA A 33 0.40 -8.62 -13.79
N ALA A 34 -0.36 -7.57 -14.13
CA ALA A 34 -0.15 -6.24 -13.57
C ALA A 34 -0.25 -6.21 -12.03
N ALA A 35 -1.22 -6.92 -11.46
CA ALA A 35 -1.37 -7.02 -10.00
C ALA A 35 -0.18 -7.77 -9.36
N GLN A 36 0.30 -8.85 -10.00
CA GLN A 36 1.48 -9.59 -9.56
C GLN A 36 2.76 -8.74 -9.65
N THR A 37 2.92 -7.93 -10.70
CA THR A 37 4.04 -6.98 -10.84
C THR A 37 4.04 -5.95 -9.71
N LEU A 38 2.87 -5.50 -9.25
CA LEU A 38 2.74 -4.65 -8.06
C LEU A 38 2.92 -5.40 -6.73
N GLY A 39 3.13 -6.73 -6.76
CA GLY A 39 3.31 -7.58 -5.59
C GLY A 39 2.01 -7.91 -4.85
N LEU A 40 0.85 -7.79 -5.51
CA LEU A 40 -0.47 -8.07 -4.94
C LEU A 40 -0.91 -9.50 -5.30
N PHE A 41 -0.85 -10.41 -4.33
CA PHE A 41 -1.19 -11.82 -4.53
C PHE A 41 -2.50 -12.22 -3.85
N ARG A 42 -2.80 -11.58 -2.70
CA ARG A 42 -3.97 -11.89 -1.87
C ARG A 42 -4.87 -10.68 -1.68
N LEU A 43 -6.13 -10.92 -1.37
CA LEU A 43 -7.12 -9.87 -1.09
C LEU A 43 -6.75 -9.13 0.21
N ASN A 44 -7.00 -7.81 0.24
CA ASN A 44 -6.60 -6.88 1.30
C ASN A 44 -5.09 -6.78 1.56
N GLN A 45 -4.26 -7.37 0.70
CA GLN A 45 -2.82 -7.19 0.78
C GLN A 45 -2.46 -5.75 0.39
N THR A 46 -1.52 -5.16 1.14
CA THR A 46 -1.01 -3.82 0.88
C THR A 46 0.47 -3.90 0.51
N THR A 47 0.85 -3.21 -0.55
CA THR A 47 2.24 -3.05 -1.00
C THR A 47 2.54 -1.56 -1.11
N TYR A 48 3.78 -1.18 -0.77
CA TYR A 48 4.27 0.19 -0.91
C TYR A 48 5.18 0.25 -2.13
N GLN A 49 4.86 1.13 -3.07
CA GLN A 49 5.59 1.29 -4.31
C GLN A 49 6.09 2.73 -4.44
N PRO A 50 7.32 2.98 -4.91
CA PRO A 50 7.83 4.33 -5.08
C PRO A 50 6.99 5.10 -6.11
N VAL A 51 6.85 6.41 -5.92
CA VAL A 51 6.13 7.27 -6.87
C VAL A 51 6.96 7.43 -8.14
N ASN A 52 6.53 6.76 -9.21
CA ASN A 52 7.08 6.89 -10.56
C ASN A 52 5.97 6.65 -11.61
N ALA A 53 6.24 7.04 -12.86
CA ALA A 53 5.27 6.96 -13.95
C ALA A 53 4.83 5.51 -14.27
N SER A 54 5.77 4.55 -14.24
CA SER A 54 5.49 3.14 -14.53
C SER A 54 4.52 2.53 -13.51
N THR A 55 4.77 2.76 -12.22
CA THR A 55 3.90 2.34 -11.12
C THR A 55 2.53 3.01 -11.23
N ALA A 56 2.49 4.32 -11.54
CA ALA A 56 1.23 5.04 -11.74
C ALA A 56 0.41 4.46 -12.91
N GLY A 57 1.07 4.07 -14.02
CA GLY A 57 0.41 3.42 -15.15
C GLY A 57 -0.20 2.06 -14.79
N LEU A 58 0.53 1.23 -14.02
CA LEU A 58 0.01 -0.05 -13.53
C LEU A 58 -1.17 0.15 -12.56
N ILE A 59 -1.09 1.13 -11.68
CA ILE A 59 -2.17 1.50 -10.77
C ILE A 59 -3.40 1.94 -11.57
N LEU A 60 -3.23 2.81 -12.58
CA LEU A 60 -4.33 3.32 -13.40
C LEU A 60 -5.03 2.19 -14.15
N LYS A 61 -4.26 1.20 -14.63
CA LYS A 61 -4.82 -0.02 -15.22
C LYS A 61 -5.69 -0.79 -14.23
N LEU A 62 -5.34 -0.81 -12.95
CA LEU A 62 -6.04 -1.57 -11.90
C LEU A 62 -6.98 -0.71 -11.02
N LYS A 63 -7.31 0.52 -11.44
CA LYS A 63 -8.01 1.52 -10.60
C LYS A 63 -9.34 1.05 -10.00
N GLU A 64 -10.04 0.11 -10.64
CA GLU A 64 -11.34 -0.40 -10.19
C GLU A 64 -11.25 -1.40 -9.03
N ILE A 65 -10.09 -2.05 -8.84
CA ILE A 65 -9.91 -3.13 -7.83
C ILE A 65 -8.93 -2.77 -6.73
N VAL A 66 -8.34 -1.59 -6.81
CA VAL A 66 -7.24 -1.17 -5.93
C VAL A 66 -7.59 0.14 -5.25
N ARG A 67 -7.29 0.23 -3.95
CA ARG A 67 -7.32 1.48 -3.20
C ARG A 67 -5.91 2.01 -3.07
N VAL A 68 -5.70 3.27 -3.42
CA VAL A 68 -4.38 3.92 -3.36
C VAL A 68 -4.41 5.10 -2.39
N GLN A 69 -3.35 5.23 -1.61
CA GLN A 69 -3.09 6.35 -0.73
C GLN A 69 -1.66 6.82 -0.95
N ASN A 70 -1.45 8.13 -0.99
CA ASN A 70 -0.13 8.71 -1.03
C ASN A 70 0.45 8.75 0.38
N VAL A 71 1.67 8.26 0.57
CA VAL A 71 2.35 8.23 1.87
C VAL A 71 3.80 8.67 1.72
N ASP A 72 4.32 9.33 2.75
CA ASP A 72 5.69 9.87 2.73
C ASP A 72 6.74 8.80 3.04
N HIS A 73 6.40 7.80 3.86
CA HIS A 73 7.32 6.74 4.27
C HIS A 73 6.60 5.39 4.35
N ILE A 74 7.40 4.31 4.22
CA ILE A 74 6.93 2.94 4.40
C ILE A 74 6.89 2.67 5.91
N PRO A 75 5.76 2.19 6.48
CA PRO A 75 5.70 1.89 7.90
C PRO A 75 6.63 0.72 8.23
N GLU A 76 7.31 0.83 9.37
CA GLU A 76 8.07 -0.29 9.92
C GLU A 76 7.13 -1.44 10.28
N LYS A 77 7.61 -2.68 10.14
CA LYS A 77 6.83 -3.86 10.52
C LYS A 77 6.70 -3.91 12.03
N ILE A 78 5.60 -3.37 12.55
CA ILE A 78 5.31 -3.45 13.97
C ILE A 78 4.86 -4.90 14.26
N ASN A 79 5.66 -5.64 15.02
CA ASN A 79 5.26 -6.92 15.60
C ASN A 79 4.27 -6.67 16.74
N GLN A 80 3.06 -6.20 16.41
CA GLN A 80 2.01 -6.01 17.40
C GLN A 80 1.45 -7.38 17.77
N LYS A 81 2.07 -8.00 18.76
CA LYS A 81 1.50 -9.18 19.42
C LYS A 81 0.29 -8.70 20.21
N THR A 82 -0.88 -9.21 19.86
CA THR A 82 -2.10 -8.93 20.62
C THR A 82 -1.91 -9.37 22.07
N GLU A 83 -2.38 -8.55 23.00
CA GLU A 83 -2.42 -8.89 24.42
C GLU A 83 -3.11 -10.24 24.62
N ARG A 84 -2.51 -11.11 25.43
CA ARG A 84 -2.90 -12.52 25.50
C ARG A 84 -4.25 -12.74 26.18
N GLY A 85 -4.77 -11.73 26.88
CA GLY A 85 -6.07 -11.77 27.57
C GLY A 85 -6.11 -12.64 28.83
N TYR A 86 -5.02 -13.31 29.17
CA TYR A 86 -4.87 -14.09 30.40
C TYR A 86 -3.45 -13.97 30.96
N LYS A 87 -3.34 -14.10 32.28
CA LYS A 87 -2.06 -14.23 33.00
C LYS A 87 -2.05 -15.58 33.71
N VAL A 88 -1.04 -16.39 33.45
CA VAL A 88 -0.89 -17.71 34.10
C VAL A 88 -0.53 -17.46 35.57
N VAL A 89 -1.40 -17.86 36.49
CA VAL A 89 -1.28 -17.59 37.94
C VAL A 89 -0.40 -18.64 38.66
N GLY A 90 -0.19 -19.82 38.08
CA GLY A 90 0.67 -20.88 38.62
C GLY A 90 0.48 -22.20 37.87
N ARG A 91 1.39 -23.15 38.08
CA ARG A 91 1.22 -24.55 37.64
C ARG A 91 1.19 -25.42 38.90
N THR A 92 0.15 -26.21 39.06
CA THR A 92 0.05 -27.18 40.16
C THR A 92 0.90 -28.40 39.83
N ASN A 93 1.72 -28.86 40.80
CA ASN A 93 2.46 -30.12 40.74
C ASN A 93 1.54 -31.31 41.05
#